data_AF-A0AAW4W696-F1
#
_entry.id   AF-A0AAW4W696-F1
#
_cell.length_a   1.000
_cell.length_b   1.000
_cell.length_c   1.000
_cell.angle_alpha   90.00
_cell.angle_beta   90.00
_cell.angle_gamma   90.00
#
_symmetry.space_group_name_H-M   'P 1'
#
loop_
_entity.id
_entity.type
_entity.pdbx_description
1 polymer ?
#
loop_
_entity_poly.entity_id
_entity_poly.type
_entity_poly.pdbx_seq_one_letter_code
_entity_poly.pdbx_strand_id
1 'polypeptide(L)'
;MALPLFFFGVLTLLSFMDIYKVQTEHLTGLCQKAKEAGMYAYGAGGSGTETITLPDIYSYQPIGGLIPLPKIWFHNTIKVHTWNGVVYENGKDTVESQPMVYVTESGSVYHRKLGCSYLNLSVQQISGSSVKALKNAYGEKYQACELCSRGQEPAGVVYITKKSNRFHNRESCSALKRSVRMVKETEVSGEMSACGRCG
;
A
#
# COMPACT_ATOMS: atom_id res chain seq x y z
N MET A 1 -22.06 29.50 -27.04
CA MET A 1 -22.44 28.98 -25.70
C MET A 1 -21.86 27.60 -25.36
N ALA A 2 -21.25 26.87 -26.31
CA ALA A 2 -20.66 25.55 -26.01
C ALA A 2 -19.33 25.62 -25.22
N LEU A 3 -18.53 26.68 -25.41
CA LEU A 3 -17.21 26.82 -24.79
C LEU A 3 -17.25 26.95 -23.25
N PRO A 4 -18.16 27.73 -22.63
CA PRO A 4 -18.28 27.78 -21.17
C PRO A 4 -18.69 26.44 -20.56
N LEU A 5 -19.65 25.74 -21.18
CA LEU A 5 -20.10 24.42 -20.73
C LEU A 5 -18.99 23.37 -20.78
N PHE A 6 -18.13 23.43 -21.80
CA PHE A 6 -16.95 22.58 -21.91
C PHE A 6 -15.97 22.81 -20.75
N PHE A 7 -15.65 24.06 -20.41
CA PHE A 7 -14.78 24.37 -19.27
C PHE A 7 -15.36 23.91 -17.93
N PHE A 8 -16.68 24.09 -17.72
CA PHE A 8 -17.35 23.55 -16.54
C PHE A 8 -17.26 22.02 -16.49
N GLY A 9 -17.45 21.32 -17.61
CA GLY A 9 -17.29 19.86 -17.69
C GLY A 9 -15.87 19.38 -17.39
N VAL A 10 -14.84 20.09 -17.86
CA VAL A 10 -13.44 19.76 -17.57
C VAL A 10 -13.10 19.99 -16.09
N LEU A 11 -13.55 21.11 -15.52
CA LEU A 11 -13.35 21.42 -14.10
C LEU A 11 -14.02 20.40 -13.18
N THR A 12 -15.24 19.95 -13.52
CA THR A 12 -15.92 18.91 -12.73
C THR A 12 -15.15 17.58 -12.81
N LEU A 13 -14.72 17.15 -14.00
CA LEU A 13 -13.91 15.94 -14.17
C LEU A 13 -12.60 15.98 -13.38
N LEU A 14 -11.86 17.09 -13.43
CA LEU A 14 -10.64 17.28 -12.63
C LEU A 14 -10.94 17.18 -11.14
N SER A 15 -12.01 17.83 -10.67
CA SER A 15 -12.41 17.77 -9.27
C SER A 15 -12.78 16.36 -8.81
N PHE A 16 -13.46 15.57 -9.66
CA PHE A 16 -13.75 14.16 -9.38
C PHE A 16 -12.48 13.33 -9.30
N MET A 17 -11.55 13.46 -10.25
CA MET A 17 -10.30 12.72 -10.23
C MET A 17 -9.49 12.97 -8.94
N ASP A 18 -9.47 14.21 -8.47
CA ASP A 18 -8.77 14.56 -7.23
C ASP A 18 -9.50 14.03 -5.97
N ILE A 19 -10.83 14.05 -5.93
CA ILE A 19 -11.61 13.39 -4.87
C ILE A 19 -11.32 11.89 -4.83
N TYR A 20 -11.32 11.22 -5.99
CA TYR A 20 -11.05 9.79 -6.08
C TYR A 20 -9.63 9.44 -5.59
N LYS A 21 -8.62 10.26 -5.92
CA LYS A 21 -7.25 10.08 -5.38
C LYS A 21 -7.23 10.17 -3.86
N VAL A 22 -7.80 11.24 -3.28
CA VAL A 22 -7.85 11.44 -1.82
C VAL A 22 -8.60 10.30 -1.13
N GLN A 23 -9.72 9.87 -1.68
CA GLN A 23 -10.48 8.72 -1.19
C GLN A 23 -9.65 7.43 -1.18
N THR A 24 -8.89 7.19 -2.25
CA THR A 24 -8.05 6.00 -2.40
C THR A 24 -6.88 6.01 -1.41
N GLU A 25 -6.24 7.15 -1.20
CA GLU A 25 -5.16 7.33 -0.22
C GLU A 25 -5.65 7.08 1.22
N HIS A 26 -6.78 7.67 1.59
CA HIS A 26 -7.39 7.46 2.91
C HIS A 26 -7.82 6.00 3.12
N LEU A 27 -8.48 5.39 2.14
CA LEU A 27 -8.92 3.99 2.23
C LEU A 27 -7.75 3.01 2.37
N THR A 28 -6.70 3.20 1.57
CA THR A 28 -5.51 2.33 1.62
C THR A 28 -4.74 2.50 2.93
N GLY A 29 -4.59 3.74 3.42
CA GLY A 29 -4.00 4.04 4.72
C GLY A 29 -4.79 3.45 5.88
N LEU A 30 -6.13 3.55 5.85
CA LEU A 30 -6.99 2.98 6.88
C LEU A 30 -6.95 1.45 6.87
N CYS A 31 -6.99 0.82 5.69
CA CYS A 31 -6.84 -0.63 5.55
C CYS A 31 -5.50 -1.11 6.12
N GLN A 32 -4.42 -0.36 5.89
CA GLN A 32 -3.11 -0.68 6.44
C GLN A 32 -3.07 -0.54 7.97
N LYS A 33 -3.58 0.57 8.53
CA LYS A 33 -3.71 0.73 9.98
C LYS A 33 -4.55 -0.37 10.61
N ALA A 34 -5.60 -0.81 9.92
CA ALA A 34 -6.49 -1.84 10.40
C ALA A 34 -5.84 -3.23 10.39
N LYS A 35 -5.01 -3.52 9.38
CA LYS A 35 -4.14 -4.71 9.37
C LYS A 35 -3.11 -4.69 10.49
N GLU A 36 -2.47 -3.53 10.74
CA GLU A 36 -1.52 -3.36 11.84
C GLU A 36 -2.22 -3.51 13.21
N ALA A 37 -3.37 -2.87 13.41
CA ALA A 37 -4.15 -3.01 14.64
C ALA A 37 -4.65 -4.44 14.87
N GLY A 38 -5.12 -5.12 13.81
CA GLY A 38 -5.55 -6.52 13.84
C GLY A 38 -4.45 -7.48 14.28
N MET A 39 -3.18 -7.14 14.01
CA MET A 39 -2.00 -7.90 14.44
C MET A 39 -1.72 -7.70 15.94
N TYR A 40 -1.89 -6.49 16.48
CA TYR A 40 -1.56 -6.17 17.88
C TYR A 40 -2.68 -6.44 18.89
N ALA A 41 -3.95 -6.47 18.48
CA ALA A 41 -5.08 -6.72 19.39
C ALA A 41 -5.04 -8.09 20.07
N TYR A 42 -4.35 -9.07 19.48
CA TYR A 42 -4.10 -10.37 20.10
C TYR A 42 -3.25 -10.29 21.39
N GLY A 43 -2.51 -9.19 21.59
CA GLY A 43 -1.68 -8.98 22.80
C GLY A 43 -2.46 -8.52 24.04
N ALA A 44 -3.75 -8.18 23.91
CA ALA A 44 -4.53 -7.57 24.99
C ALA A 44 -5.40 -8.55 25.81
N GLY A 45 -5.23 -9.86 25.63
CA GLY A 45 -5.88 -10.87 26.48
C GLY A 45 -7.42 -10.91 26.41
N GLY A 46 -8.01 -10.31 25.37
CA GLY A 46 -9.45 -10.38 25.10
C GLY A 46 -9.82 -11.72 24.46
N SER A 47 -10.41 -12.62 25.25
CA SER A 47 -11.09 -13.80 24.74
C SER A 47 -12.31 -13.36 23.91
N GLY A 48 -12.30 -13.68 22.61
CA GLY A 48 -13.43 -13.46 21.71
C GLY A 48 -12.98 -12.89 20.37
N THR A 49 -13.70 -13.24 19.31
CA THR A 49 -13.50 -12.71 17.95
C THR A 49 -13.68 -11.17 17.94
N GLU A 50 -12.65 -10.44 18.29
CA GLU A 50 -12.68 -8.97 18.34
C GLU A 50 -12.53 -8.41 16.93
N THR A 51 -13.64 -7.95 16.34
CA THR A 51 -13.60 -7.10 15.15
C THR A 51 -13.12 -5.71 15.55
N ILE A 52 -11.97 -5.28 15.04
CA ILE A 52 -11.49 -3.91 15.24
C ILE A 52 -12.18 -3.02 14.22
N THR A 53 -12.84 -1.97 14.71
CA THR A 53 -13.46 -0.93 13.89
C THR A 53 -12.58 0.30 13.94
N LEU A 54 -11.98 0.69 12.80
CA LEU A 54 -11.22 1.92 12.70
C LEU A 54 -12.02 2.96 11.90
N PRO A 55 -12.46 4.06 12.55
CA PRO A 55 -13.04 5.19 11.84
C PRO A 55 -11.94 6.07 11.23
N ASP A 56 -12.13 6.53 10.00
CA ASP A 56 -11.35 7.60 9.38
C ASP A 56 -12.27 8.75 9.00
N ILE A 57 -11.96 9.93 9.54
CA ILE A 57 -12.68 11.17 9.28
C ILE A 57 -11.70 12.13 8.65
N TYR A 58 -11.97 12.51 7.40
CA TYR A 58 -11.14 13.47 6.69
C TYR A 58 -12.00 14.43 5.90
N SER A 59 -11.40 15.54 5.52
CA SER A 59 -12.09 16.63 4.87
C SER A 59 -11.36 17.03 3.60
N TYR A 60 -12.11 17.20 2.52
CA TYR A 60 -11.56 17.57 1.23
C TYR A 60 -12.04 18.96 0.83
N GLN A 61 -11.12 19.77 0.30
CA GLN A 61 -11.42 21.07 -0.27
C GLN A 61 -11.06 21.03 -1.76
N PRO A 62 -12.04 21.13 -2.68
CA PRO A 62 -11.80 21.07 -4.11
C PRO A 62 -10.87 22.20 -4.57
N ILE A 63 -9.86 21.88 -5.38
CA ILE A 63 -8.98 22.87 -6.00
C ILE A 63 -9.62 23.30 -7.33
N GLY A 64 -10.32 24.44 -7.33
CA GLY A 64 -10.98 24.98 -8.52
C GLY A 64 -11.26 26.46 -8.38
N GLY A 65 -10.29 27.30 -8.77
CA GLY A 65 -10.17 28.74 -8.48
C GLY A 65 -11.20 29.70 -9.11
N LEU A 66 -12.48 29.32 -9.23
CA LEU A 66 -13.55 30.24 -9.59
C LEU A 66 -14.79 30.18 -8.68
N ILE A 67 -14.96 29.12 -7.88
CA ILE A 67 -16.08 28.95 -6.96
C ILE A 67 -15.53 28.43 -5.61
N PRO A 68 -15.67 29.17 -4.50
CA PRO A 68 -15.28 28.69 -3.18
C PRO A 68 -16.26 27.60 -2.74
N LEU A 69 -15.96 26.34 -3.08
CA LEU A 69 -16.76 25.21 -2.66
C LEU A 69 -16.54 24.93 -1.17
N PRO A 70 -17.62 24.64 -0.41
CA PRO A 70 -17.51 24.34 1.01
C PRO A 70 -16.71 23.05 1.22
N LYS A 71 -16.00 23.00 2.34
CA LYS A 71 -15.24 21.83 2.80
C LYS A 71 -16.18 20.66 3.02
N ILE A 72 -15.97 19.55 2.30
CA ILE A 72 -16.80 18.34 2.40
C ILE A 72 -16.12 17.38 3.38
N TRP A 73 -16.90 16.85 4.31
CA TRP A 73 -16.44 15.86 5.30
C TRP A 73 -16.79 14.45 4.86
N PHE A 74 -15.82 13.56 4.88
CA PHE A 74 -15.97 12.15 4.57
C PHE A 74 -15.78 11.32 5.83
N HIS A 75 -16.70 10.38 6.05
CA HIS A 75 -16.65 9.41 7.14
C HIS A 75 -16.52 8.02 6.51
N ASN A 76 -15.40 7.34 6.76
CA ASN A 76 -15.19 5.98 6.30
C ASN A 76 -14.92 5.07 7.51
N THR A 77 -15.47 3.87 7.50
CA THR A 77 -15.34 2.91 8.59
C THR A 77 -14.94 1.56 8.02
N ILE A 78 -13.78 1.06 8.41
CA ILE A 78 -13.35 -0.30 8.07
C ILE A 78 -13.50 -1.19 9.31
N LYS A 79 -14.12 -2.36 9.10
CA LYS A 79 -14.17 -3.45 10.06
C LYS A 79 -13.21 -4.54 9.60
N VAL A 80 -12.32 -4.99 10.47
CA VAL A 80 -11.40 -6.09 10.16
C VAL A 80 -11.52 -7.14 11.25
N HIS A 81 -11.58 -8.40 10.82
CA HIS A 81 -11.46 -9.53 11.74
C HIS A 81 -10.01 -9.64 12.19
N THR A 82 -9.80 -9.77 13.49
CA THR A 82 -8.52 -10.21 14.05
C THR A 82 -8.25 -11.64 13.60
N TRP A 83 -6.98 -11.96 13.31
CA TRP A 83 -6.61 -13.30 12.86
C TRP A 83 -6.41 -14.22 14.06
N ASN A 84 -7.19 -15.29 14.13
CA ASN A 84 -7.11 -16.29 15.19
C ASN A 84 -6.11 -17.36 14.71
N GLY A 85 -4.86 -17.30 15.14
CA GLY A 85 -3.82 -18.27 14.76
C GLY A 85 -4.00 -19.67 15.38
N VAL A 86 -5.22 -20.21 15.43
CA VAL A 86 -5.50 -21.49 16.08
C VAL A 86 -5.25 -22.64 15.10
N VAL A 87 -4.15 -23.36 15.32
CA VAL A 87 -3.99 -24.75 14.85
C VAL A 87 -4.60 -25.65 15.91
N TYR A 88 -5.61 -26.44 15.55
CA TYR A 88 -6.19 -27.45 16.44
C TYR A 88 -5.26 -28.67 16.50
N GLU A 89 -4.24 -28.62 17.36
CA GLU A 89 -3.58 -29.83 17.84
C GLU A 89 -3.82 -29.97 19.35
N ASN A 90 -4.68 -30.94 19.67
CA ASN A 90 -4.81 -31.64 20.94
C ASN A 90 -4.41 -30.88 22.23
N GLY A 91 -5.38 -30.16 22.78
CA GLY A 91 -5.73 -30.33 24.19
C GLY A 91 -4.79 -29.79 25.26
N LYS A 92 -4.10 -28.67 25.02
CA LYS A 92 -3.55 -27.84 26.10
C LYS A 92 -3.61 -26.35 25.75
N ASP A 93 -4.57 -25.66 26.37
CA ASP A 93 -4.77 -24.23 26.25
C ASP A 93 -3.65 -23.45 26.95
N THR A 94 -2.55 -23.25 26.26
CA THR A 94 -1.63 -22.14 26.51
C THR A 94 -1.40 -21.45 25.18
N VAL A 95 -2.24 -20.45 24.92
CA VAL A 95 -2.15 -19.60 23.75
C VAL A 95 -1.04 -18.58 24.01
N GLU A 96 0.19 -18.95 23.70
CA GLU A 96 1.33 -18.06 23.84
C GLU A 96 1.30 -17.01 22.72
N SER A 97 1.10 -15.75 23.09
CA SER A 97 1.04 -14.62 22.15
C SER A 97 2.43 -14.37 21.57
N GLN A 98 2.71 -14.92 20.39
CA GLN A 98 3.98 -14.73 19.70
C GLN A 98 3.89 -13.55 18.71
N PRO A 99 4.81 -12.57 18.78
CA PRO A 99 4.80 -11.42 17.90
C PRO A 99 4.99 -11.85 16.44
N MET A 100 4.22 -11.23 15.53
CA MET A 100 4.28 -11.51 14.09
C MET A 100 5.14 -10.45 13.38
N VAL A 101 5.85 -10.88 12.34
CA VAL A 101 6.72 -10.02 11.53
C VAL A 101 6.50 -10.25 10.04
N TYR A 102 6.81 -9.23 9.25
CA TYR A 102 6.73 -9.24 7.81
C TYR A 102 8.09 -9.60 7.22
N VAL A 103 8.10 -10.59 6.32
CA VAL A 103 9.29 -11.02 5.59
C VAL A 103 9.01 -11.02 4.09
N THR A 104 10.03 -10.70 3.31
CA THR A 104 9.99 -10.83 1.85
C THR A 104 10.64 -12.16 1.46
N GLU A 105 10.15 -12.82 0.40
CA GLU A 105 10.67 -14.12 -0.06
C GLU A 105 12.20 -14.18 -0.21
N SER A 106 12.83 -13.08 -0.60
CA SER A 106 14.28 -12.97 -0.81
C SER A 106 14.98 -12.02 0.18
N GLY A 107 14.30 -11.61 1.25
CA GLY A 107 14.88 -10.70 2.25
C GLY A 107 15.81 -11.44 3.20
N SER A 108 16.74 -10.73 3.83
CA SER A 108 17.57 -11.22 4.94
C SER A 108 17.18 -10.60 6.28
N VAL A 109 16.17 -9.73 6.27
CA VAL A 109 15.68 -9.01 7.45
C VAL A 109 14.17 -9.17 7.59
N TYR A 110 13.71 -9.17 8.84
CA TYR A 110 12.28 -9.10 9.16
C TYR A 110 11.86 -7.67 9.53
N HIS A 111 10.59 -7.36 9.34
CA HIS A 111 10.02 -6.04 9.56
C HIS A 111 8.82 -6.13 10.51
N ARG A 112 8.72 -5.29 11.55
CA ARG A 112 7.52 -5.25 12.42
C ARG A 112 6.40 -4.36 11.88
N LYS A 113 6.70 -3.49 10.89
CA LYS A 113 5.76 -2.53 10.29
C LYS A 113 5.56 -2.78 8.80
N LEU A 114 4.31 -2.94 8.36
CA LEU A 114 3.98 -3.08 6.93
C LEU A 114 4.34 -1.81 6.14
N GLY A 115 4.26 -0.65 6.80
CA GLY A 115 4.63 0.65 6.23
C GLY A 115 6.12 0.93 6.18
N CYS A 116 6.99 -0.03 6.52
CA CYS A 116 8.42 0.20 6.44
C CYS A 116 8.83 0.53 4.99
N SER A 117 9.51 1.66 4.78
CA SER A 117 10.00 2.08 3.46
C SER A 117 10.97 1.10 2.75
N TYR A 118 11.50 0.12 3.48
CA TYR A 118 12.30 -0.99 2.91
C TYR A 118 11.43 -2.18 2.47
N LEU A 119 10.20 -2.25 2.98
CA LEU A 119 9.19 -3.26 2.66
C LEU A 119 8.19 -2.73 1.61
N ASN A 120 7.66 -1.53 1.83
CA ASN A 120 6.71 -0.84 0.95
C ASN A 120 7.45 0.14 0.02
N LEU A 121 7.77 -0.33 -1.19
CA LEU A 121 8.36 0.49 -2.23
C LEU A 121 7.27 1.40 -2.82
N SER A 122 7.51 2.71 -2.86
CA SER A 122 6.62 3.66 -3.53
C SER A 122 6.60 3.39 -5.03
N VAL A 123 5.54 2.69 -5.48
CA VAL A 123 5.25 2.42 -6.89
C VAL A 123 4.51 3.62 -7.46
N GLN A 124 4.95 4.10 -8.61
CA GLN A 124 4.32 5.18 -9.36
C GLN A 124 3.78 4.63 -10.67
N GLN A 125 2.55 5.03 -10.98
CA GLN A 125 1.91 4.77 -12.27
C GLN A 125 2.16 5.97 -13.18
N ILE A 126 2.79 5.74 -14.34
CA ILE A 126 3.13 6.79 -15.30
C ILE A 126 2.70 6.39 -16.71
N SER A 127 2.51 7.37 -17.57
CA SER A 127 2.29 7.09 -19.00
C SER A 127 3.54 6.47 -19.62
N GLY A 128 3.37 5.42 -20.43
CA GLY A 128 4.49 4.74 -21.08
C GLY A 128 5.33 5.64 -21.97
N SER A 129 4.70 6.63 -22.61
CA SER A 129 5.39 7.60 -23.46
C SER A 129 6.40 8.45 -22.69
N SER A 130 6.14 8.73 -21.41
CA SER A 130 7.00 9.55 -20.56
C SER A 130 8.21 8.79 -20.00
N VAL A 131 8.19 7.45 -20.00
CA VAL A 131 9.21 6.60 -19.36
C VAL A 131 10.60 6.86 -19.91
N LYS A 132 10.72 7.02 -21.24
CA LYS A 132 12.01 7.22 -21.92
C LYS A 132 12.69 8.54 -21.52
N ALA A 133 11.90 9.55 -21.12
CA ALA A 133 12.40 10.85 -20.69
C ALA A 133 12.72 10.90 -19.18
N LEU A 134 12.18 9.98 -18.39
CA LEU A 134 12.36 9.94 -16.94
C LEU A 134 13.63 9.19 -16.54
N LYS A 135 14.16 9.60 -15.40
CA LYS A 135 15.29 8.95 -14.72
C LYS A 135 14.91 8.61 -13.29
N ASN A 136 15.50 7.54 -12.78
CA ASN A 136 15.33 7.16 -11.37
C ASN A 136 16.08 8.13 -10.44
N ALA A 137 15.99 7.91 -9.13
CA ALA A 137 16.65 8.76 -8.13
C ALA A 137 18.19 8.78 -8.24
N TYR A 138 18.77 7.83 -8.97
CA TYR A 138 20.21 7.69 -9.20
C TYR A 138 20.63 8.22 -10.59
N GLY A 139 19.70 8.79 -11.36
CA GLY A 139 19.98 9.35 -12.69
C GLY A 139 19.99 8.32 -13.83
N GLU A 140 19.62 7.06 -13.57
CA GLU A 140 19.57 6.00 -14.57
C GLU A 140 18.25 6.04 -15.35
N LYS A 141 18.31 5.65 -16.63
CA LYS A 141 17.12 5.50 -17.47
C LYS A 141 16.36 4.23 -17.13
N TYR A 142 15.04 4.28 -17.25
CA TYR A 142 14.19 3.10 -17.08
C TYR A 142 14.31 2.13 -18.26
N GLN A 143 14.47 0.85 -17.95
CA GLN A 143 14.55 -0.27 -18.89
C GLN A 143 13.40 -1.24 -18.66
N ALA A 144 13.08 -2.07 -19.66
CA ALA A 144 12.03 -3.06 -19.54
C ALA A 144 12.35 -4.06 -18.42
N CYS A 145 11.35 -4.41 -17.62
CA CYS A 145 11.47 -5.53 -16.69
C CYS A 145 11.51 -6.85 -17.46
N GLU A 146 12.48 -7.70 -17.13
CA GLU A 146 12.67 -9.01 -17.78
C GLU A 146 11.49 -9.98 -17.54
N LEU A 147 10.75 -9.84 -16.44
CA LEU A 147 9.66 -10.76 -16.10
C LEU A 147 8.36 -10.42 -16.83
N CYS A 148 7.92 -9.16 -16.71
CA CYS A 148 6.59 -8.75 -17.21
C CYS A 148 6.63 -7.99 -18.53
N SER A 149 7.72 -7.30 -18.85
CA SER A 149 7.84 -6.51 -20.07
C SER A 149 8.67 -7.24 -21.13
N ARG A 150 9.68 -8.06 -20.77
CA ARG A 150 10.44 -8.92 -21.69
C ARG A 150 10.95 -8.18 -22.94
N GLY A 151 11.52 -7.00 -22.75
CA GLY A 151 12.00 -6.14 -23.85
C GLY A 151 10.92 -5.42 -24.66
N GLN A 152 9.63 -5.59 -24.34
CA GLN A 152 8.55 -4.83 -24.97
C GLN A 152 8.64 -3.35 -24.60
N GLU A 153 8.18 -2.52 -25.54
CA GLU A 153 8.01 -1.09 -25.32
C GLU A 153 7.02 -0.81 -24.17
N PRO A 154 7.12 0.36 -23.51
CA PRO A 154 6.18 0.77 -22.48
C PRO A 154 4.74 0.74 -23.00
N ALA A 155 3.85 0.06 -22.28
CA ALA A 155 2.41 0.09 -22.56
C ALA A 155 1.82 1.49 -22.29
N GLY A 156 0.53 1.71 -22.59
CA GLY A 156 -0.11 3.01 -22.37
C GLY A 156 0.10 3.57 -20.95
N VAL A 157 0.08 2.67 -19.96
CA VAL A 157 0.43 2.95 -18.57
C VAL A 157 1.42 1.91 -18.08
N VAL A 158 2.46 2.34 -17.37
CA VAL A 158 3.46 1.47 -16.75
C VAL A 158 3.71 1.83 -15.30
N TYR A 159 4.34 0.91 -14.58
CA TYR A 159 4.65 1.04 -13.17
C TYR A 159 6.16 1.10 -12.96
N ILE A 160 6.62 2.08 -12.19
CA ILE A 160 8.03 2.29 -11.86
C ILE A 160 8.19 2.50 -10.35
N THR A 161 9.41 2.35 -9.84
CA THR A 161 9.78 2.86 -8.51
C THR A 161 10.98 3.80 -8.66
N LYS A 162 11.09 4.80 -7.77
CA LYS A 162 12.21 5.76 -7.83
C LYS A 162 13.57 5.13 -7.57
N LYS A 163 13.62 3.97 -6.90
CA LYS A 163 14.86 3.25 -6.55
C LYS A 163 15.26 2.18 -7.56
N SER A 164 14.34 1.79 -8.46
CA SER A 164 14.60 0.80 -9.51
C SER A 164 14.90 1.53 -10.82
N ASN A 165 15.63 0.86 -11.71
CA ASN A 165 15.78 1.26 -13.12
C ASN A 165 14.88 0.43 -14.05
N ARG A 166 13.93 -0.34 -13.52
CA ARG A 166 12.99 -1.16 -14.31
C ARG A 166 11.60 -0.54 -14.37
N PHE A 167 10.99 -0.55 -15.55
CA PHE A 167 9.55 -0.31 -15.73
C PHE A 167 8.82 -1.63 -15.95
N HIS A 168 7.56 -1.66 -15.50
CA HIS A 168 6.72 -2.84 -15.53
C HIS A 168 5.42 -2.54 -16.27
N ASN A 169 5.07 -3.37 -17.26
CA ASN A 169 3.79 -3.25 -17.98
C ASN A 169 2.60 -3.84 -17.19
N ARG A 170 2.86 -4.54 -16.07
CA ARG A 170 1.84 -5.17 -15.21
C ARG A 170 2.06 -4.79 -13.76
N GLU A 171 1.01 -4.36 -13.06
CA GLU A 171 1.05 -4.08 -11.62
C GLU A 171 1.32 -5.32 -10.77
N SER A 172 0.87 -6.48 -11.26
CA SER A 172 1.02 -7.78 -10.58
C SER A 172 2.40 -8.42 -10.78
N CYS A 173 3.37 -7.70 -11.38
CA CYS A 173 4.72 -8.24 -11.56
C CYS A 173 5.39 -8.46 -10.20
N SER A 174 5.86 -9.69 -9.94
CA SER A 174 6.58 -10.05 -8.71
C SER A 174 7.91 -9.29 -8.54
N ALA A 175 8.51 -8.80 -9.62
CA ALA A 175 9.69 -7.92 -9.52
C ALA A 175 9.31 -6.46 -9.16
N LEU A 176 8.04 -6.06 -9.31
CA LEU A 176 7.56 -4.72 -8.96
C LEU A 176 7.23 -4.62 -7.48
N LYS A 177 6.53 -5.63 -6.94
CA LYS A 177 6.17 -5.73 -5.52
C LYS A 177 6.83 -6.97 -4.95
N ARG A 178 7.67 -6.82 -3.92
CA ARG A 178 8.18 -7.97 -3.15
C ARG A 178 6.97 -8.67 -2.54
N SER A 179 6.81 -9.97 -2.78
CA SER A 179 5.81 -10.79 -2.07
C SER A 179 6.14 -10.73 -0.58
N VAL A 180 5.28 -10.07 0.20
CA VAL A 180 5.39 -9.97 1.65
C VAL A 180 4.49 -11.02 2.26
N ARG A 181 5.06 -11.90 3.08
CA ARG A 181 4.30 -12.83 3.92
C ARG A 181 4.50 -12.49 5.39
N MET A 182 3.54 -12.90 6.19
CA MET A 182 3.55 -12.73 7.65
C MET A 182 3.94 -14.06 8.28
N VAL A 183 4.89 -14.02 9.21
CA VAL A 183 5.45 -15.20 9.92
C VAL A 183 5.64 -14.87 11.39
N LYS A 184 5.75 -15.88 12.26
CA LYS A 184 6.05 -15.64 13.67
C LYS A 184 7.49 -15.13 13.80
N GLU A 185 7.74 -14.17 14.70
CA GLU A 185 9.10 -13.66 14.94
C GLU A 185 10.03 -14.78 15.39
N THR A 186 9.53 -15.74 16.16
CA THR A 186 10.23 -16.94 16.61
C THR A 186 10.69 -17.86 15.48
N GLU A 187 9.98 -17.88 14.34
CA GLU A 187 10.35 -18.67 13.17
C GLU A 187 11.53 -18.08 12.41
N VAL A 188 11.83 -16.78 12.59
CA VAL A 188 12.82 -16.05 11.79
C VAL A 188 13.92 -15.38 12.59
N SER A 189 13.77 -15.20 13.90
CA SER A 189 14.73 -14.49 14.76
C SER A 189 16.12 -15.15 14.82
N GLY A 190 16.23 -16.43 14.47
CA GLY A 190 17.51 -17.16 14.37
C GLY A 190 18.20 -17.06 13.01
N GLU A 191 17.45 -16.74 11.93
CA GLU A 191 17.96 -16.74 10.55
C GLU A 191 18.05 -15.33 9.95
N MET A 192 17.16 -14.43 10.36
CA MET A 192 17.00 -13.09 9.83
C MET A 192 17.23 -12.06 10.91
N SER A 193 17.96 -10.98 10.60
CA SER A 193 18.12 -9.87 11.52
C SER A 193 16.93 -8.91 11.47
N ALA A 194 16.70 -8.21 12.57
CA ALA A 194 15.67 -7.19 12.62
C ALA A 194 16.02 -6.01 11.70
N CYS A 195 15.05 -5.49 10.94
CA CYS A 195 15.28 -4.33 10.09
C CYS A 195 15.73 -3.12 10.91
N GLY A 196 16.87 -2.51 10.57
CA GLY A 196 17.39 -1.34 11.31
C GLY A 196 16.47 -0.09 11.35
N ARG A 197 15.36 -0.06 10.61
CA ARG A 197 14.35 1.03 10.67
C ARG A 197 13.08 0.67 11.45
N CYS A 198 12.70 -0.60 11.49
CA CYS A 198 11.40 -1.03 12.02
C CYS A 198 11.40 -2.41 12.66
N GLY A 199 12.58 -2.94 12.94
CA GLY A 199 12.80 -4.21 13.62
C GLY A 199 12.81 -4.05 15.13
#